data_AF-A0A9P7HCL6-F1
#
_entry.id   AF-A0A9P7HCL6-F1
#
_cell.length_a   1.000
_cell.length_b   1.000
_cell.length_c   1.000
_cell.angle_alpha   90.00
_cell.angle_beta   90.00
_cell.angle_gamma   90.00
#
_symmetry.space_group_name_H-M   'P 1'
#
loop_
_entity.id
_entity.type
_entity.pdbx_description
1 polymer ?
#
loop_
_entity_poly.entity_id
_entity_poly.type
_entity_poly.pdbx_seq_one_letter_code
_entity_poly.pdbx_strand_id
1 'polypeptide(L)'
;MASSPASLRSLYRSLLRELPPRPILASPRSHIHTRIRDSFASGSKATAAAATPQEARAQAAAQAVAYLRSQRMYATLLERYNPGMGMDEEERVRLTARRVGMDLPVEYK
;
A
#
# COMPACT_ATOMS: atom_id res chain seq x y z
N MET A 1 13.60 -3.55 21.62
CA MET A 1 12.48 -4.53 21.48
C MET A 1 12.21 -5.02 20.05
N ALA A 2 12.63 -4.31 18.99
CA ALA A 2 12.44 -4.76 17.60
C ALA A 2 13.51 -5.73 17.05
N SER A 3 14.60 -5.96 17.79
CA SER A 3 15.78 -6.71 17.29
C SER A 3 15.69 -8.24 17.46
N SER A 4 14.63 -8.77 18.07
CA SER A 4 14.45 -10.23 18.17
C SER A 4 14.25 -10.87 16.78
N PRO A 5 14.90 -12.01 16.48
CA PRO A 5 14.76 -12.68 15.18
C PRO A 5 13.34 -13.15 14.88
N ALA A 6 12.51 -13.37 15.91
CA ALA A 6 11.08 -13.66 15.73
C ALA A 6 10.30 -12.41 15.28
N SER A 7 10.62 -11.25 15.87
CA SER A 7 10.02 -9.96 15.53
C SER A 7 10.32 -9.56 14.08
N LEU A 8 11.58 -9.68 13.65
CA LEU A 8 11.99 -9.39 12.27
C LEU A 8 11.28 -10.27 11.24
N ARG A 9 11.08 -11.57 11.55
CA ARG A 9 10.32 -12.49 10.68
C ARG A 9 8.85 -12.11 10.59
N SER A 10 8.24 -11.73 11.71
CA SER A 10 6.86 -11.23 11.74
C SER A 10 6.71 -9.98 10.88
N LEU A 11 7.63 -9.02 11.04
CA LEU A 11 7.64 -7.75 10.34
C LEU A 11 7.86 -7.92 8.83
N TYR A 12 8.79 -8.80 8.44
CA TYR A 12 8.98 -9.18 7.04
C TYR A 12 7.69 -9.74 6.43
N ARG A 13 7.00 -10.64 7.13
CA ARG A 13 5.74 -11.22 6.66
C ARG A 13 4.62 -10.20 6.60
N SER A 14 4.53 -9.27 7.55
CA SER A 14 3.53 -8.20 7.46
C SER A 14 3.79 -7.30 6.26
N LEU A 15 5.05 -6.92 6.00
CA LEU A 15 5.41 -6.11 4.83
C LEU A 15 5.06 -6.83 3.51
N LEU A 16 5.33 -8.13 3.41
CA LEU A 16 4.98 -8.91 2.22
C LEU A 16 3.48 -9.06 1.99
N ARG A 17 2.65 -8.97 3.03
CA ARG A 17 1.18 -9.05 2.92
C ARG A 17 0.55 -7.76 2.42
N GLU A 18 1.23 -6.62 2.60
CA GLU A 18 0.78 -5.34 2.04
C GLU A 18 1.11 -5.22 0.54
N LEU A 19 1.99 -6.08 0.01
CA LEU A 19 2.30 -6.13 -1.42
C LEU A 19 1.22 -6.92 -2.18
N PRO A 20 1.00 -6.61 -3.48
CA PRO A 20 0.05 -7.33 -4.32
C PRO A 20 0.27 -8.85 -4.28
N PRO A 21 -0.79 -9.67 -4.15
CA PRO A 21 -0.66 -11.11 -4.12
C PRO A 21 -0.07 -11.60 -5.44
N ARG A 22 0.95 -12.46 -5.37
CA ARG A 22 1.57 -13.08 -6.54
C ARG A 22 1.17 -14.55 -6.64
N PRO A 23 0.92 -15.07 -7.86
CA PRO A 23 0.72 -16.50 -8.05
C PRO A 23 2.00 -17.25 -7.65
N ILE A 24 1.85 -18.33 -6.90
CA ILE A 24 2.94 -19.06 -6.22
C ILE A 24 3.97 -19.62 -7.23
N LEU A 25 3.53 -19.90 -8.46
CA LEU A 25 4.32 -20.49 -9.53
C LEU A 25 4.97 -19.46 -10.47
N ALA A 26 4.72 -18.15 -10.28
CA ALA A 26 5.35 -17.12 -11.10
C ALA A 26 6.82 -16.92 -10.70
N SER A 27 7.69 -17.66 -11.37
CA SER A 27 9.13 -17.40 -11.43
C SER A 27 9.41 -16.46 -12.61
N PRO A 28 10.25 -15.42 -12.47
CA PRO A 28 11.10 -15.10 -11.31
C PRO A 28 10.43 -14.22 -10.23
N ARG A 29 11.05 -14.21 -9.03
CA ARG A 29 10.68 -13.24 -7.98
C ARG A 29 10.95 -11.82 -8.50
N SER A 30 9.97 -10.92 -8.35
CA SER A 30 10.15 -9.51 -8.71
C SER A 30 11.31 -8.91 -7.92
N HIS A 31 12.06 -8.01 -8.56
CA HIS A 31 13.22 -7.34 -7.98
C HIS A 31 12.94 -6.71 -6.60
N ILE A 32 11.73 -6.20 -6.37
CA ILE A 32 11.35 -5.60 -5.08
C ILE A 32 11.32 -6.63 -3.94
N HIS A 33 10.78 -7.83 -4.18
CA HIS A 33 10.78 -8.91 -3.18
C HIS A 33 12.19 -9.40 -2.86
N THR A 34 13.08 -9.43 -3.86
CA THR A 34 14.49 -9.77 -3.68
C THR A 34 15.19 -8.70 -2.84
N ARG A 35 15.04 -7.41 -3.19
CA ARG A 35 15.61 -6.30 -2.40
C ARG A 35 15.12 -6.27 -0.96
N ILE A 36 13.81 -6.48 -0.74
CA ILE A 36 13.26 -6.56 0.62
C ILE A 36 13.82 -7.77 1.37
N ARG A 37 14.00 -8.92 0.72
CA ARG A 37 14.63 -10.06 1.38
C ARG A 37 16.08 -9.74 1.77
N ASP A 38 16.84 -9.15 0.85
CA ASP A 38 18.26 -8.86 1.06
C ASP A 38 18.47 -7.85 2.19
N SER A 39 17.58 -6.86 2.33
CA SER A 39 17.68 -5.87 3.41
C SER A 39 17.50 -6.48 4.81
N PHE A 40 16.65 -7.50 4.95
CA PHE A 40 16.46 -8.24 6.20
C PHE A 40 17.53 -9.31 6.41
N ALA A 41 18.02 -9.95 5.35
CA ALA A 41 19.05 -10.98 5.42
C ALA A 41 20.45 -10.40 5.72
N SER A 42 20.77 -9.23 5.17
CA SER A 42 22.05 -8.53 5.37
C SER A 42 22.32 -8.17 6.84
N GLY A 43 21.29 -7.88 7.64
CA GLY A 43 21.43 -7.62 9.07
C GLY A 43 21.83 -8.85 9.88
N SER A 44 21.33 -10.04 9.52
CA SER A 44 21.58 -11.28 10.28
C SER A 44 23.05 -11.73 10.31
N LYS A 45 23.88 -11.26 9.37
CA LYS A 45 25.32 -11.58 9.28
C LYS A 45 26.21 -10.54 9.95
N ALA A 46 25.66 -9.41 10.38
CA ALA A 46 26.45 -8.33 10.97
C ALA A 46 26.73 -8.65 12.45
N THR A 47 28.00 -8.55 12.85
CA THR A 47 28.45 -8.75 14.25
C THR A 47 27.87 -7.68 15.17
N ALA A 48 27.87 -7.93 16.49
CA ALA A 48 27.19 -7.10 17.51
C ALA A 48 27.53 -5.59 17.48
N ALA A 49 28.67 -5.19 16.88
CA ALA A 49 29.05 -3.79 16.70
C ALA A 49 28.20 -3.02 15.67
N ALA A 50 27.43 -3.70 14.81
CA ALA A 50 26.57 -3.12 13.78
C ALA A 50 25.06 -3.19 14.13
N ALA A 51 24.71 -3.33 15.41
CA ALA A 51 23.33 -3.45 15.87
C ALA A 51 22.48 -2.17 15.61
N THR A 52 23.08 -0.99 15.69
CA THR A 52 22.41 0.31 15.46
C THR A 52 21.81 0.44 14.04
N PRO A 53 22.53 0.12 12.95
CA PRO A 53 21.96 0.05 11.61
C PRO A 53 20.78 -0.92 11.45
N GLN A 54 20.79 -2.06 12.15
CA GLN A 54 19.75 -3.08 12.01
C GLN A 54 18.45 -2.66 12.70
N GLU A 55 18.54 -2.06 13.88
CA GLU A 55 17.36 -1.55 14.58
C GLU A 55 16.70 -0.40 13.82
N ALA A 56 17.50 0.53 13.26
CA ALA A 56 16.99 1.60 12.41
C ALA A 56 16.25 1.06 11.17
N ARG A 57 16.79 0.02 10.53
CA ARG A 57 16.12 -0.65 9.40
C ARG A 57 14.82 -1.34 9.82
N ALA A 58 14.79 -1.99 10.98
CA ALA A 58 13.58 -2.61 11.50
C ALA A 58 12.50 -1.56 11.82
N GLN A 59 12.89 -0.41 12.36
CA GLN A 59 11.99 0.72 12.60
C GLN A 59 11.45 1.30 11.29
N ALA A 60 12.31 1.53 10.30
CA ALA A 60 11.90 2.02 8.98
C ALA A 60 10.90 1.06 8.31
N ALA A 61 11.14 -0.25 8.42
CA ALA A 61 10.21 -1.24 7.89
C ALA A 61 8.87 -1.28 8.67
N ALA A 62 8.88 -1.07 9.99
CA ALA A 62 7.66 -0.94 10.78
C ALA A 62 6.83 0.29 10.34
N GLN A 63 7.51 1.43 10.14
CA GLN A 63 6.89 2.66 9.64
C GLN A 63 6.30 2.46 8.24
N ALA A 64 7.02 1.77 7.35
CA ALA A 64 6.51 1.44 6.02
C ALA A 64 5.23 0.59 6.06
N VAL A 65 5.18 -0.43 6.93
CA VAL A 65 3.96 -1.24 7.13
C VAL A 65 2.79 -0.37 7.62
N ALA A 66 3.04 0.51 8.60
CA ALA A 66 2.01 1.41 9.11
C ALA A 66 1.49 2.36 8.02
N TYR A 67 2.39 2.91 7.20
CA TYR A 67 2.04 3.77 6.07
C TYR A 67 1.23 3.04 5.00
N LEU A 68 1.62 1.83 4.61
CA LEU A 68 0.87 1.07 3.59
C LEU A 68 -0.55 0.75 4.06
N ARG A 69 -0.72 0.40 5.33
CA ARG A 69 -2.04 0.17 5.93
C ARG A 69 -2.89 1.44 5.96
N SER A 70 -2.30 2.58 6.32
CA SER A 70 -3.02 3.85 6.32
C SER A 70 -3.40 4.28 4.91
N GLN A 71 -2.56 4.05 3.90
CA GLN A 71 -2.88 4.31 2.49
C GLN A 71 -4.06 3.48 2.00
N ARG A 72 -4.09 2.18 2.34
CA ARG A 72 -5.24 1.32 2.01
C ARG A 72 -6.53 1.84 2.64
N MET A 73 -6.49 2.17 3.94
CA MET A 73 -7.64 2.72 4.64
C MET A 73 -8.07 4.07 4.05
N TYR A 74 -7.12 4.93 3.72
CA TYR A 74 -7.38 6.20 3.06
C TYR A 74 -8.13 6.00 1.74
N ALA A 75 -7.66 5.11 0.87
CA ALA A 75 -8.35 4.78 -0.39
C ALA A 75 -9.79 4.28 -0.13
N THR A 76 -9.99 3.39 0.84
CA THR A 76 -11.35 2.90 1.17
C THR A 76 -12.28 3.97 1.71
N LEU A 77 -11.76 4.93 2.50
CA LEU A 77 -12.55 6.05 3.01
C LEU A 77 -12.90 7.01 1.88
N LEU A 78 -11.96 7.25 0.97
CA LEU A 78 -12.13 8.12 -0.18
C LEU A 78 -13.22 7.59 -1.11
N GLU A 79 -13.21 6.30 -1.43
CA GLU A 79 -14.25 5.65 -2.23
C GLU A 79 -15.63 5.71 -1.54
N ARG A 80 -15.68 5.55 -0.22
CA ARG A 80 -16.94 5.56 0.54
C ARG A 80 -17.56 6.94 0.64
N TYR A 81 -16.77 7.96 0.94
CA TYR A 81 -17.28 9.30 1.23
C TYR A 81 -17.23 10.23 0.02
N ASN A 82 -16.45 9.89 -1.01
CA ASN A 82 -16.37 10.64 -2.26
C ASN A 82 -16.46 9.73 -3.50
N PRO A 83 -17.60 9.05 -3.70
CA PRO A 83 -17.81 8.18 -4.86
C PRO A 83 -17.85 8.94 -6.19
N GLY A 84 -18.08 10.25 -6.15
CA GLY A 84 -18.12 11.11 -7.34
C GLY A 84 -16.78 11.73 -7.72
N MET A 85 -15.68 11.40 -7.03
CA MET A 85 -14.39 12.05 -7.29
C MET A 85 -13.85 11.81 -8.70
N GLY A 86 -14.22 10.69 -9.31
CA GLY A 86 -13.84 10.34 -10.69
C GLY A 86 -14.91 10.62 -11.74
N MET A 87 -16.06 11.20 -11.37
CA MET A 87 -17.08 11.58 -12.35
C MET A 87 -16.72 12.90 -13.00
N ASP A 88 -16.93 12.98 -14.31
CA ASP A 88 -16.85 14.25 -15.02
C ASP A 88 -17.99 15.19 -14.60
N GLU A 89 -17.75 16.50 -14.71
CA GLU A 89 -18.68 17.52 -14.26
C GLU A 89 -20.02 17.43 -15.04
N GLU A 90 -19.96 17.16 -16.34
CA GLU A 90 -21.13 16.97 -17.20
C GLU A 90 -22.00 15.77 -16.74
N GLU A 91 -21.36 14.65 -16.39
CA GLU A 91 -22.04 13.45 -15.92
C GLU A 91 -22.69 13.68 -14.54
N ARG A 92 -22.00 14.43 -13.67
CA ARG A 92 -22.52 14.84 -12.37
C ARG A 92 -23.77 15.72 -12.49
N VAL A 93 -23.73 16.69 -13.40
CA VAL A 93 -24.88 17.57 -13.69
C VAL A 93 -26.05 16.75 -14.24
N ARG A 94 -25.79 15.84 -15.19
CA ARG A 94 -26.82 14.95 -15.76
C ARG A 94 -27.49 14.05 -14.71
N LEU A 95 -26.71 13.43 -13.83
CA LEU A 95 -27.26 12.58 -12.76
C LEU A 95 -28.06 13.39 -11.74
N THR A 96 -27.65 14.63 -11.48
CA THR A 96 -28.38 15.55 -10.58
C THR A 96 -29.70 16.00 -11.21
N ALA A 97 -29.72 16.34 -12.50
CA ALA A 97 -30.94 16.67 -13.24
C ALA A 97 -31.93 15.50 -13.24
N ARG A 98 -31.44 14.26 -13.40
CA ARG A 98 -32.28 13.06 -13.33
C ARG A 98 -32.93 12.82 -11.97
N ARG A 99 -32.31 13.26 -10.87
CA ARG A 99 -32.92 13.17 -9.52
C ARG A 99 -34.21 13.98 -9.40
N VAL A 100 -34.35 15.04 -10.19
CA VAL A 100 -35.56 15.88 -10.24
C VAL A 100 -36.46 15.57 -11.44
N GLY A 101 -36.17 14.49 -12.18
CA GLY A 101 -36.94 14.09 -13.37
C GLY A 101 -36.69 14.95 -14.61
N MET A 102 -35.59 15.71 -14.65
CA MET A 102 -35.16 16.45 -15.84
C MET A 102 -34.04 15.69 -16.59
N ASP A 103 -34.09 15.71 -17.91
CA ASP A 103 -32.95 15.29 -18.75
C ASP A 103 -32.25 16.52 -19.32
N LEU A 104 -30.91 16.49 -19.31
CA LEU A 104 -30.08 17.58 -19.83
C LEU A 104 -30.21 17.65 -21.36
N PRO A 105 -30.43 18.84 -21.95
CA PRO A 105 -30.45 19.00 -23.41
C PRO A 105 -29.08 18.67 -24.02
N VAL A 106 -29.08 18.16 -25.24
CA VAL A 106 -27.83 17.88 -25.98
C VAL A 106 -27.20 19.22 -26.36
N GLU A 107 -25.98 19.48 -25.91
CA GLU A 107 -25.26 20.68 -26.31
C GLU A 107 -25.04 20.68 -27.83
N TYR A 108 -25.37 21.79 -28.49
CA TYR A 108 -25.16 21.94 -29.91
C TYR A 108 -23.67 22.14 -30.18
N LYS A 109 -23.09 21.39 -31.13
CA LYS A 109 -21.72 21.59 -31.59
C LYS A 109 -21.64 22.65 -32.68
#